data_AF-A0A7C3J6N2-F1
#
_entry.id   AF-A0A7C3J6N2-F1
#
_cell.length_a   1.000
_cell.length_b   1.000
_cell.length_c   1.000
_cell.angle_alpha   90.00
_cell.angle_beta   90.00
_cell.angle_gamma   90.00
#
_symmetry.space_group_name_H-M   'P 1'
#
loop_
_entity.id
_entity.type
_entity.pdbx_description
1 polymer ?
#
loop_
_entity_poly.entity_id
_entity_poly.type
_entity_poly.pdbx_seq_one_letter_code
_entity_poly.pdbx_strand_id
1 'polypeptide(L)' 'MEKEKQNNKLWMNGFLGFLGFLGFQAFSLHDSWQLFYFCFFAFFAHFKYLKEELKYLGLLGVIGLVVAILGVIGIIKV' A
#
# COMPACT_ATOMS: atom_id res chain seq x y z
N MET A 1 12.09 23.88 15.62
CA MET A 1 10.81 23.19 15.86
C MET A 1 9.90 23.14 14.64
N GLU A 2 9.49 24.24 14.00
CA GLU A 2 8.59 24.16 12.82
C GLU A 2 9.23 23.49 11.59
N LYS A 3 10.51 23.77 11.31
CA LYS A 3 11.24 23.13 10.20
C LYS A 3 11.31 21.60 10.32
N GLU A 4 11.49 21.06 11.53
CA GLU A 4 11.52 19.60 11.76
C GLU A 4 10.15 18.96 11.52
N LYS A 5 9.05 19.60 11.94
CA LYS A 5 7.68 19.14 11.66
C LYS A 5 7.40 19.08 10.15
N GLN A 6 7.83 20.09 9.40
CA GLN A 6 7.70 20.09 7.94
C GLN A 6 8.53 18.99 7.28
N ASN A 7 9.77 18.80 7.73
CA ASN A 7 10.67 17.78 7.17
C ASN A 7 10.13 16.35 7.42
N ASN A 8 9.63 16.08 8.63
CA ASN A 8 8.98 14.81 8.96
C ASN A 8 7.73 14.53 8.10
N LYS A 9 6.94 15.57 7.81
CA LYS A 9 5.76 15.45 6.95
C LYS A 9 6.14 15.12 5.50
N LEU A 10 7.19 15.76 4.97
CA LEU A 10 7.74 15.48 3.64
C LEU A 10 8.28 14.05 3.54
N TRP A 11 9.07 13.61 4.52
CA TRP A 11 9.62 12.26 4.55
C TRP A 11 8.53 11.19 4.63
N MET A 12 7.53 11.39 5.49
CA MET A 12 6.38 10.49 5.61
C MET A 12 5.57 10.40 4.31
N ASN A 13 5.37 11.51 3.60
CA ASN A 13 4.72 11.49 2.29
C ASN A 13 5.54 10.73 1.24
N GLY A 14 6.87 10.88 1.25
CA GLY A 14 7.77 10.12 0.38
C GLY A 14 7.72 8.62 0.67
N PHE A 15 7.74 8.24 1.95
CA PHE A 15 7.62 6.85 2.39
C PHE A 15 6.27 6.23 1.98
N LEU A 16 5.17 6.96 2.15
CA LEU A 16 3.86 6.53 1.65
C LEU A 16 3.87 6.36 0.14
N GLY A 17 4.42 7.31 -0.62
CA GLY A 17 4.58 7.17 -2.07
C GLY A 17 5.35 5.89 -2.47
N PHE A 18 6.43 5.58 -1.76
CA PHE A 18 7.22 4.37 -1.97
C PHE A 18 6.45 3.08 -1.66
N LEU A 19 5.72 3.02 -0.55
CA LEU A 19 4.85 1.88 -0.23
C LEU A 19 3.80 1.65 -1.32
N GLY A 20 3.21 2.74 -1.82
CA GLY A 20 2.22 2.66 -2.91
C GLY A 20 2.82 2.14 -4.21
N PHE A 21 4.03 2.60 -4.56
CA PHE A 21 4.76 2.11 -5.72
C PHE A 21 5.08 0.61 -5.61
N LEU A 22 5.60 0.14 -4.47
CA LEU A 22 5.88 -1.28 -4.22
C LEU A 22 4.62 -2.13 -4.33
N GLY A 23 3.50 -1.66 -3.78
CA GLY A 23 2.22 -2.34 -3.92
C GLY A 23 1.85 -2.49 -5.38
N PHE A 24 1.86 -1.42 -6.19
CA PHE A 24 1.54 -1.53 -7.62
C PHE A 24 2.50 -2.42 -8.40
N GLN A 25 3.80 -2.38 -8.09
CA GLN A 25 4.81 -3.23 -8.74
C GLN A 25 4.50 -4.72 -8.59
N ALA A 26 3.85 -5.13 -7.50
CA ALA A 26 3.42 -6.51 -7.25
C ALA A 26 2.58 -7.11 -8.38
N PHE A 27 1.76 -6.30 -9.06
CA PHE A 27 0.91 -6.76 -10.16
C PHE A 27 1.66 -6.97 -11.47
N SER A 28 2.84 -6.36 -11.65
CA SER A 28 3.59 -6.44 -12.91
C SER A 28 4.45 -7.70 -13.04
N LEU A 29 4.68 -8.42 -11.94
CA LEU A 29 5.65 -9.51 -11.88
C LEU A 29 5.03 -10.91 -12.03
N HIS A 30 3.70 -11.02 -12.20
CA HIS A 30 2.97 -12.30 -12.37
C HIS A 30 3.31 -13.36 -11.29
N ASP A 31 3.82 -12.90 -10.14
CA ASP A 31 4.20 -13.74 -9.01
C ASP A 31 3.16 -13.55 -7.90
N SER A 32 2.43 -14.61 -7.61
CA SER A 32 1.36 -14.59 -6.61
C SER A 32 1.86 -14.26 -5.21
N TRP A 33 3.14 -14.51 -4.90
CA TRP A 33 3.73 -14.16 -3.62
C TRP A 33 3.99 -12.66 -3.49
N GLN A 34 4.28 -11.99 -4.61
CA GLN A 34 4.53 -10.56 -4.60
C GLN A 34 3.27 -9.74 -4.39
N LEU A 35 2.08 -10.28 -4.71
CA LEU A 35 0.79 -9.64 -4.42
C LEU A 35 0.60 -9.28 -2.95
N PHE A 36 1.30 -9.97 -2.03
CA PHE A 36 1.30 -9.57 -0.62
C PHE A 36 1.87 -8.17 -0.39
N TYR A 37 2.74 -7.66 -1.25
CA TYR A 37 3.19 -6.26 -1.19
C TYR A 37 2.06 -5.27 -1.41
N PHE A 38 0.97 -5.65 -2.07
CA PHE A 38 -0.21 -4.79 -2.15
C PHE A 38 -0.85 -4.55 -0.77
N CYS A 39 -0.66 -5.45 0.19
CA CYS A 39 -1.12 -5.26 1.56
C CYS A 39 -0.48 -4.04 2.24
N PHE A 40 0.66 -3.56 1.74
CA PHE A 40 1.29 -2.34 2.25
C PHE A 40 0.41 -1.09 2.09
N PHE A 41 -0.53 -1.11 1.15
CA PHE A 41 -1.54 -0.07 1.05
C PHE A 41 -2.41 0.03 2.32
N ALA A 42 -2.57 -1.03 3.10
CA ALA A 42 -3.30 -0.99 4.36
C ALA A 42 -2.66 -0.04 5.38
N PHE A 43 -1.34 0.18 5.34
CA PHE A 43 -0.67 1.16 6.20
C PHE A 43 -1.16 2.59 5.95
N PHE A 44 -1.68 2.91 4.76
CA PHE A 44 -2.24 4.23 4.46
C PHE A 44 -3.50 4.51 5.30
N ALA A 45 -4.26 3.47 5.69
CA ALA A 45 -5.39 3.62 6.60
C ALA A 45 -4.99 4.16 7.98
N HIS A 46 -3.77 3.84 8.45
CA HIS A 46 -3.25 4.38 9.71
C HIS A 46 -3.08 5.90 9.64
N PHE A 47 -2.70 6.41 8.46
CA PHE A 47 -2.51 7.83 8.19
C PHE A 47 -3.78 8.55 7.71
N LYS A 48 -4.96 7.94 7.87
CA LYS A 48 -6.26 8.54 7.48
C LYS A 48 -6.49 9.95 8.05
N TYR A 49 -5.85 10.28 9.17
CA TYR A 49 -5.93 11.59 9.81
C TYR A 49 -5.25 12.72 9.00
N LEU A 50 -4.33 12.38 8.10
CA LEU A 50 -3.63 13.35 7.26
C LEU A 50 -4.44 13.75 6.02
N LYS A 51 -5.15 12.79 5.43
CA LYS A 51 -6.03 12.95 4.27
C LYS A 51 -7.05 11.82 4.24
N GLU A 52 -8.32 12.14 4.04
CA GLU A 52 -9.38 11.13 3.90
C GLU A 52 -9.15 10.21 2.70
N GLU A 53 -8.47 10.68 1.65
CA GLU A 53 -8.09 9.89 0.47
C GLU A 53 -7.27 8.64 0.85
N LEU A 54 -6.42 8.74 1.88
CA LEU A 54 -5.56 7.65 2.36
C LEU A 54 -6.37 6.49 2.95
N LYS A 55 -7.60 6.76 3.42
CA LYS A 55 -8.52 5.72 3.89
C LYS A 55 -8.91 4.77 2.76
N TYR A 56 -9.15 5.31 1.57
CA TYR A 56 -9.52 4.50 0.39
C TYR A 56 -8.33 3.70 -0.14
N LEU A 57 -7.12 4.29 -0.11
CA LEU A 57 -5.88 3.54 -0.36
C LEU A 57 -5.68 2.43 0.67
N GLY A 58 -5.97 2.70 1.94
CA GLY A 58 -6.02 1.69 3.01
C GLY A 58 -6.90 0.49 2.67
N LEU A 59 -8.12 0.77 2.22
CA LEU A 59 -9.10 -0.24 1.80
C LEU A 59 -8.61 -1.06 0.60
N LEU A 60 -7.94 -0.43 -0.36
CA LEU A 60 -7.28 -1.13 -1.48
C LEU A 60 -6.28 -2.17 -0.99
N GLY A 61 -5.50 -1.88 0.06
CA GLY A 61 -4.57 -2.85 0.63
C GLY A 61 -5.26 -4.09 1.21
N VAL A 62 -6.43 -3.92 1.84
CA VAL A 62 -7.23 -5.04 2.35
C VAL A 62 -7.79 -5.88 1.20
N ILE A 63 -8.26 -5.24 0.12
CA ILE A 63 -8.69 -5.94 -1.09
C ILE A 63 -7.50 -6.70 -1.72
N GLY A 64 -6.32 -6.11 -1.72
CA GLY A 64 -5.09 -6.75 -2.18
C GLY A 64 -4.73 -8.01 -1.41
N LEU A 65 -4.94 -8.03 -0.09
CA LEU A 65 -4.74 -9.24 0.72
C LEU A 65 -5.65 -10.37 0.23
N VAL A 66 -6.94 -10.07 -0.01
CA VAL A 66 -7.89 -11.06 -0.53
C VAL A 66 -7.44 -11.57 -1.89
N VAL A 67 -7.05 -10.67 -2.80
CA VAL A 67 -6.54 -11.03 -4.14
C VAL A 67 -5.26 -11.87 -4.05
N ALA A 68 -4.32 -11.52 -3.16
CA ALA A 68 -3.08 -12.27 -2.95
C ALA A 68 -3.37 -13.70 -2.46
N ILE A 69 -4.27 -13.85 -1.49
CA ILE A 69 -4.71 -15.17 -1.01
C ILE A 69 -5.31 -16.00 -2.15
N LEU A 70 -6.19 -15.40 -2.96
CA LEU A 70 -6.79 -16.08 -4.11
C LEU A 70 -5.75 -16.47 -5.19
N GLY A 71 -4.74 -15.63 -5.42
CA GLY A 71 -3.62 -15.92 -6.31
C GLY A 71 -2.78 -17.09 -5.81
N VAL A 72 -2.45 -17.13 -4.52
CA VAL A 72 -1.66 -18.22 -3.90
C VAL A 72 -2.42 -19.55 -3.91
N ILE A 73 -3.74 -19.54 -3.70
CA ILE A 73 -4.59 -20.74 -3.79
C ILE A 73 -4.71 -21.23 -5.25
N GLY A 74 -4.32 -20.41 -6.24
CA GLY A 74 -4.37 -20.74 -7.67
C GLY A 74 -5.77 -20.58 -8.29
N ILE A 75 -6.68 -19.87 -7.62
CA ILE A 75 -8.02 -19.56 -8.16
C ILE A 75 -7.92 -18.51 -9.27
N ILE A 76 -6.95 -17.60 -9.16
CA ILE A 76 -6.70 -16.53 -10.14
C ILE A 76 -5.27 -16.71 -10.65
N LYS A 77 -5.12 -16.81 -11.98
CA LYS A 77 -3.81 -16.74 -12.62
C LYS A 77 -3.47 -15.26 -12.76
N VAL A 78 -2.57 -14.78 -11.91
CA VAL A 78 -2.09 -13.38 -11.94
C VAL A 78 -0.96 -13.25 -12.93
#